data_AF-A0A937MBM3-F1
#
_entry.id   AF-A0A937MBM3-F1
#
_cell.length_a   1.000
_cell.length_b   1.000
_cell.length_c   1.000
_cell.angle_alpha   90.00
_cell.angle_beta   90.00
_cell.angle_gamma   90.00
#
_symmetry.space_group_name_H-M   'P 1'
#
loop_
_entity.id
_entity.type
_entity.pdbx_description
1 polymer ?
#
loop_
_entity_poly.entity_id
_entity_poly.type
_entity_poly.pdbx_seq_one_letter_code
_entity_poly.pdbx_strand_id
1 'polypeptide(L)'
;MNANQDAYYVYIALNGAGIAYTGIAKDVTARLAQHNANTGARFTKGRGPWRIAHTEGPLSHGEALRREMEIKKDRRLKAAIKVSSSTPNP
;
A
#
# COMPACT_ATOMS: atom_id res chain seq x y z
N MET A 1 -24.57 18.67 -7.43
CA MET A 1 -24.30 17.61 -6.44
C MET A 1 -22.80 17.45 -6.34
N ASN A 2 -22.18 17.92 -5.25
CA ASN A 2 -20.72 17.84 -5.10
C ASN A 2 -20.39 16.43 -4.62
N ALA A 3 -20.03 15.56 -5.55
CA ALA A 3 -19.59 14.21 -5.23
C ALA A 3 -18.40 14.32 -4.25
N ASN A 4 -18.56 13.74 -3.07
CA ASN A 4 -17.51 13.51 -2.07
C ASN A 4 -16.30 12.82 -2.74
N GLN A 5 -15.35 13.61 -3.24
CA GLN A 5 -14.14 13.15 -3.94
C GLN A 5 -12.90 13.19 -3.03
N ASP A 6 -13.10 13.32 -1.72
CA ASP A 6 -12.04 13.41 -0.70
C ASP A 6 -11.94 12.15 0.17
N ALA A 7 -12.36 11.01 -0.38
CA ALA A 7 -12.07 9.71 0.20
C ALA A 7 -10.63 9.31 -0.12
N TYR A 8 -9.79 9.27 0.91
CA TYR A 8 -8.43 8.77 0.86
C TYR A 8 -8.38 7.36 1.42
N TYR A 9 -7.55 6.52 0.83
CA TYR A 9 -7.29 5.18 1.32
C TYR A 9 -5.82 5.08 1.70
N VAL A 10 -5.56 4.56 2.89
CA VAL A 10 -4.21 4.26 3.33
C VAL A 10 -3.92 2.83 2.93
N TYR A 11 -2.77 2.59 2.30
CA TYR A 11 -2.40 1.26 1.84
C TYR A 11 -0.97 0.93 2.22
N ILE A 12 -0.75 -0.38 2.37
CA ILE A 12 0.55 -0.97 2.63
C ILE A 12 0.80 -2.02 1.56
N ALA A 13 1.80 -1.76 0.72
CA ALA A 13 2.26 -2.68 -0.29
C ALA A 13 3.52 -3.41 0.21
N LEU A 14 3.57 -4.72 0.05
CA LEU A 14 4.76 -5.53 0.28
C LEU A 14 5.36 -5.96 -1.04
N ASN A 15 6.69 -5.98 -1.12
CA ASN A 15 7.40 -6.68 -2.18
C ASN A 15 7.88 -8.06 -1.70
N GLY A 16 8.30 -8.90 -2.65
CA GLY A 16 8.85 -10.23 -2.34
C GLY A 16 10.14 -10.23 -1.51
N ALA A 17 10.79 -9.07 -1.32
CA ALA A 17 11.95 -8.91 -0.46
C ALA A 17 11.58 -8.56 1.01
N GLY A 18 10.29 -8.53 1.36
CA GLY A 18 9.82 -8.22 2.71
C GLY A 18 9.89 -6.72 3.07
N ILE A 19 10.02 -5.85 2.06
CA ILE A 19 9.95 -4.40 2.23
C ILE A 19 8.49 -3.97 2.14
N ALA A 20 8.01 -3.32 3.19
CA ALA A 20 6.68 -2.73 3.25
C ALA A 20 6.75 -1.23 2.89
N TYR A 21 5.90 -0.80 1.98
CA TYR A 21 5.68 0.58 1.59
C TYR A 21 4.31 1.03 2.07
N THR A 22 4.25 2.12 2.83
CA THR A 22 3.00 2.70 3.32
C THR A 22 2.78 4.04 2.63
N GLY A 23 1.57 4.31 2.17
CA GLY A 23 1.17 5.63 1.71
C GLY A 23 -0.34 5.78 1.61
N ILE A 24 -0.79 6.98 1.31
CA ILE A 24 -2.20 7.29 1.05
C ILE A 24 -2.43 7.52 -0.44
N ALA A 25 -3.54 7.04 -0.97
CA ALA A 25 -3.98 7.30 -2.34
C ALA A 25 -5.50 7.29 -2.42
N LYS A 26 -6.06 8.06 -3.35
CA LYS A 26 -7.49 7.97 -3.69
C LYS A 26 -7.78 6.66 -4.44
N ASP A 27 -6.88 6.28 -5.34
CA ASP A 27 -6.96 5.04 -6.13
C ASP A 27 -5.72 4.17 -5.93
N VAL A 28 -5.71 3.37 -4.87
CA VAL A 28 -4.63 2.42 -4.55
C VAL A 28 -4.42 1.42 -5.69
N THR A 29 -5.52 0.88 -6.23
CA THR A 29 -5.49 -0.12 -7.31
C THR A 29 -4.87 0.46 -8.58
N ALA A 30 -5.26 1.68 -8.98
CA ALA A 30 -4.70 2.32 -10.17
C ALA A 30 -3.22 2.70 -9.99
N ARG A 31 -2.83 3.12 -8.79
CA ARG A 31 -1.43 3.41 -8.42
C ARG A 31 -0.58 2.14 -8.46
N LEU A 32 -1.05 1.05 -7.85
CA LEU A 32 -0.36 -0.23 -7.84
C LEU A 32 -0.30 -0.83 -9.26
N ALA A 33 -1.39 -0.72 -10.02
CA ALA A 33 -1.42 -1.13 -11.42
C ALA A 33 -0.39 -0.35 -12.23
N GLN A 34 -0.23 0.97 -12.07
CA GLN A 34 0.84 1.73 -12.71
C GLN A 34 2.24 1.26 -12.30
N HIS A 35 2.45 0.96 -11.01
CA HIS A 35 3.72 0.39 -10.52
C HIS A 35 4.02 -1.00 -11.09
N ASN A 36 3.00 -1.84 -11.28
CA ASN A 36 3.14 -3.20 -11.82
C ASN A 36 3.16 -3.23 -13.35
N ALA A 37 2.42 -2.32 -14.01
CA ALA A 37 2.18 -2.33 -15.45
C ALA A 37 3.40 -1.94 -16.29
N ASN A 38 4.43 -1.32 -15.70
CA ASN A 38 5.74 -1.13 -16.35
C ASN A 38 5.66 -0.56 -17.79
N THR A 39 4.65 0.27 -18.09
CA THR A 39 4.34 0.77 -19.43
C THR A 39 5.20 1.98 -19.79
N GLY A 40 6.51 1.86 -19.67
CA GLY A 40 7.45 2.95 -19.90
C GLY A 40 8.89 2.49 -19.94
N ALA A 41 9.30 1.97 -21.09
CA ALA A 41 10.67 1.66 -21.49
C ALA A 41 11.31 0.40 -20.89
N ARG A 42 12.14 -0.24 -21.73
CA ARG A 42 12.90 -1.50 -21.58
C ARG A 42 13.78 -1.62 -20.31
N PHE A 43 13.69 -0.71 -19.33
CA PHE A 43 14.57 -0.60 -18.17
C PHE A 43 13.94 -0.99 -16.83
N THR A 44 12.61 -1.04 -16.70
CA THR A 44 11.96 -1.39 -15.41
C THR A 44 11.64 -2.89 -15.32
N LYS A 45 12.64 -3.73 -15.64
CA LYS A 45 12.59 -5.17 -15.43
C LYS A 45 12.84 -5.47 -13.95
N GLY A 46 11.89 -6.11 -13.27
CA GLY A 46 12.23 -7.04 -12.17
C GLY A 46 12.25 -6.53 -10.72
N ARG A 47 11.47 -5.51 -10.35
CA ARG A 47 11.21 -5.19 -8.93
C ARG A 47 9.73 -5.25 -8.55
N GLY A 48 8.97 -6.14 -9.18
CA GLY A 48 7.60 -6.53 -8.82
C GLY A 48 7.47 -8.05 -8.86
N PRO A 49 6.55 -8.65 -8.07
CA PRO A 49 5.25 -8.08 -7.73
C PRO A 49 5.23 -7.31 -6.41
N TRP A 50 4.76 -6.06 -6.46
CA TRP A 50 4.25 -5.38 -5.27
C TRP A 50 2.81 -5.85 -5.07
N ARG A 51 2.51 -6.35 -3.88
CA ARG A 51 1.18 -6.83 -3.51
C ARG A 51 0.63 -5.91 -2.43
N ILE A 52 -0.62 -5.48 -2.57
CA ILE A 52 -1.32 -4.86 -1.45
C ILE A 52 -1.44 -5.91 -0.35
N ALA A 53 -0.82 -5.62 0.79
CA ALA A 53 -0.94 -6.45 1.98
C ALA A 53 -1.99 -5.90 2.94
N HIS A 54 -2.24 -4.59 2.90
CA HIS A 54 -3.25 -3.94 3.71
C HIS A 54 -3.78 -2.69 3.01
N THR A 55 -5.08 -2.44 3.15
CA THR A 55 -5.77 -1.23 2.68
C THR A 55 -6.82 -0.86 3.70
N GLU A 56 -6.90 0.43 4.01
CA GLU A 56 -7.81 0.96 5.01
C GLU A 56 -8.47 2.25 4.49
N GLY A 57 -9.80 2.31 4.56
CA GLY A 57 -10.61 3.42 4.07
C GLY A 57 -12.03 3.00 3.70
N PRO A 58 -12.83 3.92 3.14
CA PRO A 58 -12.51 5.32 2.84
C PRO A 58 -12.33 6.18 4.10
N LEU A 59 -11.29 7.01 4.14
CA LEU A 59 -10.99 7.97 5.22
C LEU A 59 -11.05 9.40 4.67
N SER A 60 -11.35 10.37 5.53
CA SER A 60 -11.17 11.78 5.16
C SER A 60 -9.68 12.14 5.13
N HIS A 61 -9.28 13.19 4.39
CA HIS A 61 -7.87 13.61 4.28
C HIS A 61 -7.14 13.70 5.63
N GLY A 62 -7.76 14.31 6.64
CA GLY A 62 -7.20 14.43 7.99
C GLY A 62 -7.07 13.09 8.74
N GLU A 63 -8.01 12.17 8.52
CA GLU A 63 -7.96 10.83 9.11
C GLU A 63 -6.89 9.97 8.42
N ALA A 64 -6.77 10.05 7.09
CA ALA A 64 -5.75 9.36 6.33
C ALA A 64 -4.32 9.79 6.76
N LEU A 65 -4.09 11.09 7.00
CA LEU A 65 -2.82 11.59 7.52
C LEU A 65 -2.52 11.09 8.93
N ARG A 66 -3.53 11.12 9.82
CA ARG A 66 -3.40 10.55 11.17
C ARG A 66 -3.04 9.07 11.10
N ARG A 67 -3.75 8.33 10.26
CA ARG A 67 -3.59 6.90 10.12
C ARG A 67 -2.26 6.52 9.50
N GLU A 68 -1.77 7.27 8.51
CA GLU A 68 -0.42 7.10 7.97
C GLU A 68 0.64 7.27 9.08
N MET A 69 0.52 8.29 9.93
CA MET A 69 1.44 8.49 11.06
C MET A 69 1.34 7.37 12.09
N GLU A 70 0.13 6.90 12.40
CA GLU A 70 -0.08 5.75 13.26
C GLU A 70 0.59 4.51 12.67
N ILE A 71 0.30 4.14 11.43
CA ILE A 71 0.90 2.99 10.74
C ILE A 71 2.42 3.11 10.66
N LYS A 72 2.96 4.31 10.46
CA LYS A 72 4.41 4.54 10.45
C LYS A 72 5.04 4.21 11.79
N LYS A 73 4.36 4.53 12.91
CA LYS A 73 4.75 4.20 14.29
C LYS A 73 4.34 2.78 14.70
N ASP A 74 3.35 2.19 14.04
CA ASP A 74 2.79 0.90 14.38
C ASP A 74 3.68 -0.23 13.85
N ARG A 75 4.64 -0.59 14.70
CA ARG A 75 5.56 -1.70 14.43
C ARG A 75 4.83 -3.05 14.42
N ARG A 76 3.70 -3.18 15.13
CA ARG A 76 2.92 -4.42 15.21
C ARG A 76 2.23 -4.69 13.88
N LEU A 77 1.59 -3.69 13.29
CA LEU A 77 0.97 -3.80 11.98
C LEU A 77 2.00 -4.16 10.90
N LYS A 78 3.16 -3.49 10.90
CA LYS A 78 4.27 -3.83 9.99
C LYS A 78 4.77 -5.27 10.18
N ALA A 79 4.86 -5.73 11.42
CA ALA A 79 5.25 -7.10 11.72
C ALA A 79 4.17 -8.11 11.25
N ALA A 80 2.89 -7.85 11.56
CA ALA A 80 1.76 -8.69 11.15
C ALA A 80 1.68 -8.83 9.62
N ILE A 81 1.89 -7.73 8.91
CA ILE A 81 1.90 -7.69 7.44
C ILE A 81 3.04 -8.56 6.87
N LYS A 82 4.25 -8.48 7.45
CA LYS A 82 5.37 -9.36 7.06
C LYS A 82 5.06 -10.84 7.32
N VAL A 83 4.46 -11.15 8.47
CA VAL A 83 4.08 -12.52 8.84
C VAL A 83 3.07 -13.10 7.86
N SER A 84 2.07 -12.33 7.44
CA SER A 84 1.05 -12.81 6.48
C SER A 84 1.63 -13.17 5.10
N SER A 85 2.74 -12.53 4.70
CA SER A 85 3.44 -12.83 3.43
C SER A 85 4.49 -13.94 3.53
N SER A 86 4.89 -14.30 4.75
CA SER A 86 5.87 -15.35 5.02
C SER A 86 5.15 -16.47 5.75
N THR A 87 4.50 -17.36 5.00
CA THR A 87 4.12 -18.65 5.55
C THR A 87 5.37 -19.26 6.20
N PRO A 88 5.40 -19.52 7.52
CA PRO A 88 6.41 -20.40 8.06
C PRO A 88 6.12 -21.77 7.46
N ASN A 89 6.95 -22.21 6.51
CA ASN A 89 6.92 -23.59 6.05
C ASN A 89 7.27 -24.47 7.26
N PRO A 90 6.45 -25.47 7.64
CA PRO A 90 6.79 -26.40 8.71
C PRO A 90 8.04 -27.22 8.38
#